data_AF-A0A8H7MFZ7-F1
#
_entry.id   AF-A0A8H7MFZ7-F1
#
_cell.length_a   1.000
_cell.length_b   1.000
_cell.length_c   1.000
_cell.angle_alpha   90.00
_cell.angle_beta   90.00
_cell.angle_gamma   90.00
#
_symmetry.space_group_name_H-M   'P 1'
#
loop_
_entity.id
_entity.type
_entity.pdbx_description
1 polymer ?
#
loop_
_entity_poly.entity_id
_entity_poly.type
_entity_poly.pdbx_seq_one_letter_code
_entity_poly.pdbx_strand_id
1 'polypeptide(L)'
;MVDSEEQAVKSELPAFGSSLGDEIVTVVVGTEQKNYRLHKALLVHHSEYFCNALKAPWKEAEDGVVPLTDVDVEVFDLFARWIYTQKIPYKIYGPMWDHQGNGRNYSLTEISWLYLKAFVFGDRFLAQIFRSAAQQEFSHLSKTYGRFMTEINDAAIIQYAFENVPAQHPLLQQIADNYRHQMCYWEDRRNRYGMSKLTKQCYEPFSISAQRSLPIDFLLRVNKGIHQYGLDLSRQDERSREHCYFEHASDKEKKKCGKLHVEYDEHMGYGFWNP
;
A
#
# COMPACT_ATOMS: atom_id res chain seq x y z
N MET A 1 -0.39 35.41 30.82
CA MET A 1 -0.52 33.93 30.93
C MET A 1 -1.44 33.54 29.78
N VAL A 2 -0.96 33.71 28.56
CA VAL A 2 -0.33 32.69 27.68
C VAL A 2 -1.33 31.57 27.39
N ASP A 3 -2.26 31.85 26.49
CA ASP A 3 -2.89 30.86 25.63
C ASP A 3 -2.43 31.18 24.21
N SER A 4 -1.28 30.61 23.88
CA SER A 4 -0.71 30.56 22.53
C SER A 4 -0.27 29.12 22.32
N GLU A 5 -0.50 28.60 21.11
CA GLU A 5 0.07 27.35 20.57
C GLU A 5 -0.70 26.06 20.84
N GLU A 6 -1.69 25.77 19.99
CA GLU A 6 -1.76 24.48 19.31
C GLU A 6 -2.69 24.55 18.08
N GLN A 7 -2.22 25.25 17.05
CA GLN A 7 -2.68 25.00 15.69
C GLN A 7 -1.46 24.54 14.91
N ALA A 8 -1.34 23.23 14.72
CA ALA A 8 -0.37 22.62 13.83
C ALA A 8 -0.55 23.21 12.42
N VAL A 9 0.34 24.13 12.08
CA VAL A 9 0.46 24.74 10.76
C VAL A 9 0.80 23.62 9.79
N LYS A 10 -0.15 23.24 8.93
CA LYS A 10 0.14 22.51 7.69
C LYS A 10 1.06 23.40 6.86
N SER A 11 2.37 23.14 6.92
CA SER A 11 3.34 23.89 6.15
C SER A 11 3.07 23.68 4.66
N GLU A 12 2.78 24.77 3.94
CA GLU A 12 2.73 24.79 2.49
C GLU A 12 4.04 24.22 1.92
N LEU A 13 3.96 23.52 0.78
CA LEU A 13 5.13 23.03 0.06
C LEU A 13 6.15 24.17 -0.07
N PRO A 14 7.45 23.94 0.17
CA PRO A 14 8.46 24.95 -0.12
C PRO A 14 8.23 25.45 -1.55
N ALA A 15 8.05 26.75 -1.72
CA ALA A 15 7.81 27.31 -3.03
C ALA A 15 8.95 26.87 -3.95
N PHE A 16 8.63 26.38 -5.15
CA PHE A 16 9.64 25.84 -6.09
C PHE A 16 10.84 26.80 -6.28
N GLY A 17 10.59 28.11 -6.19
CA GLY A 17 11.60 29.17 -6.24
C GLY A 17 12.47 29.37 -4.98
N SER A 18 12.01 29.02 -3.77
CA SER A 18 12.82 29.09 -2.54
C SER A 18 13.75 27.89 -2.37
N SER A 19 13.46 26.77 -3.05
CA SER A 19 14.28 25.54 -2.96
C SER A 19 15.58 25.57 -3.77
N LEU A 20 15.74 26.54 -4.68
CA LEU A 20 16.88 26.60 -5.61
C LEU A 20 18.20 27.01 -4.94
N GLY A 21 18.16 27.50 -3.70
CA GLY A 21 19.34 27.78 -2.87
C GLY A 21 19.58 26.76 -1.76
N ASP A 22 18.75 25.70 -1.68
CA ASP A 22 18.77 24.78 -0.55
C ASP A 22 19.93 23.78 -0.64
N GLU A 23 20.49 23.48 0.54
CA GLU A 23 21.50 22.46 0.78
C GLU A 23 21.16 21.15 0.06
N ILE A 24 22.12 20.60 -0.69
CA ILE A 24 21.98 19.32 -1.39
C ILE A 24 22.55 18.20 -0.51
N VAL A 25 21.75 17.17 -0.29
CA VAL A 25 22.14 15.96 0.43
C VAL A 25 22.33 14.81 -0.56
N THR A 26 23.31 13.96 -0.28
CA THR A 26 23.55 12.72 -1.03
C THR A 26 22.98 11.52 -0.28
N VAL A 27 22.06 10.78 -0.87
CA VAL A 27 21.59 9.50 -0.35
C VAL A 27 22.21 8.37 -1.17
N VAL A 28 22.87 7.43 -0.51
CA VAL A 28 23.55 6.29 -1.16
C VAL A 28 22.69 5.04 -0.96
N VAL A 29 22.15 4.48 -2.04
CA VAL A 29 21.08 3.47 -1.96
C VAL A 29 21.53 2.12 -2.53
N GLY A 30 21.13 1.06 -1.82
CA GLY A 30 21.27 -0.33 -2.24
C GLY A 30 22.72 -0.84 -2.18
N THR A 31 22.88 -2.12 -2.47
CA THR A 31 24.20 -2.77 -2.59
C THR A 31 25.01 -2.22 -3.77
N GLU A 32 24.33 -1.66 -4.77
CA GLU A 32 24.91 -0.97 -5.91
C GLU A 32 25.52 0.40 -5.57
N GLN A 33 25.25 0.93 -4.36
CA GLN A 33 25.71 2.24 -3.90
C GLN A 33 25.35 3.38 -4.86
N LYS A 34 24.10 3.39 -5.36
CA LYS A 34 23.63 4.44 -6.27
C LYS A 34 23.45 5.75 -5.50
N ASN A 35 24.06 6.82 -6.03
CA ASN A 35 24.04 8.14 -5.40
C ASN A 35 22.86 8.98 -5.90
N TYR A 36 22.07 9.51 -4.97
CA TYR A 36 20.96 10.42 -5.21
C TYR A 36 21.26 11.79 -4.60
N ARG A 37 21.31 12.84 -5.42
CA ARG A 37 21.52 14.22 -4.97
C ARG A 37 20.16 14.92 -4.91
N LEU A 38 19.67 15.21 -3.71
CA LEU A 38 18.32 15.71 -3.47
C LEU A 38 18.37 17.01 -2.65
N HIS A 39 17.38 17.89 -2.85
CA HIS A 39 17.24 19.08 -2.01
C HIS A 39 16.84 18.67 -0.60
N LYS A 40 17.66 19.05 0.39
CA LYS A 40 17.45 18.73 1.81
C LYS A 40 16.06 19.15 2.27
N ALA A 41 15.63 20.36 1.92
CA ALA A 41 14.34 20.90 2.33
C ALA A 41 13.16 20.01 1.89
N LEU A 42 13.18 19.47 0.68
CA LEU A 42 12.14 18.54 0.21
C LEU A 42 12.21 17.21 0.96
N LEU A 43 13.41 16.69 1.16
CA LEU A 43 13.63 15.41 1.82
C LEU A 43 13.14 15.44 3.28
N VAL A 44 13.48 16.48 4.04
CA VAL A 44 13.07 16.65 5.44
C VAL A 44 11.60 17.04 5.59
N HIS A 45 11.03 17.77 4.62
CA HIS A 45 9.61 18.11 4.63
C HIS A 45 8.73 16.88 4.43
N HIS A 46 9.17 15.92 3.62
CA HIS A 46 8.39 14.74 3.27
C HIS A 46 8.69 13.49 4.11
N SER A 47 9.67 13.54 5.01
CA SER A 47 10.05 12.41 5.85
C SER A 47 10.65 12.89 7.17
N GLU A 48 9.99 12.50 8.26
CA GLU A 48 10.47 12.79 9.60
C GLU A 48 11.80 12.08 9.89
N TYR A 49 12.00 10.88 9.32
CA TYR A 49 13.28 10.18 9.41
C TYR A 49 14.42 11.05 8.89
N PHE A 50 14.32 11.57 7.67
CA PHE A 50 15.39 12.39 7.10
C PHE A 50 15.50 13.75 7.81
N CYS A 51 14.38 14.29 8.30
CA CYS A 51 14.38 15.47 9.17
C CYS A 51 15.23 15.25 10.42
N ASN A 52 15.17 14.06 11.03
CA ASN A 52 15.94 13.74 12.22
C ASN A 52 17.38 13.32 11.91
N ALA A 53 17.60 12.52 10.85
CA ALA A 53 18.92 12.06 10.44
C ALA A 53 19.83 13.20 9.96
N LEU A 54 19.26 14.26 9.38
CA LEU A 54 20.01 15.41 8.85
C LEU A 54 20.03 16.62 9.79
N LYS A 55 19.60 16.43 11.04
CA LYS A 55 19.81 17.38 12.13
C LYS A 55 21.09 17.03 12.88
N ALA A 56 21.82 18.03 13.34
CA ALA A 56 22.96 17.81 14.24
C ALA A 56 22.49 17.10 15.53
N PRO A 57 23.34 16.27 16.17
CA PRO A 57 24.77 16.07 15.92
C PRO A 57 25.10 14.80 15.11
N TRP A 58 24.18 14.29 14.30
CA TRP A 58 24.43 13.05 13.56
C TRP A 58 25.48 13.25 12.46
N LYS A 59 26.29 12.22 12.22
CA LYS A 59 27.38 12.26 11.21
C LYS A 59 26.84 12.53 9.81
N GLU A 60 25.64 12.04 9.53
CA GLU A 60 24.91 12.27 8.28
C GLU A 60 24.61 13.76 8.05
N ALA A 61 24.39 14.52 9.12
CA ALA A 61 24.18 15.97 9.06
C ALA A 61 25.50 16.73 8.80
N GLU A 62 26.64 16.21 9.27
CA GLU A 62 27.97 16.79 9.03
C GLU A 62 28.50 16.47 7.64
N ASP A 63 28.37 15.21 7.20
CA ASP A 63 28.87 14.72 5.92
C ASP A 63 27.90 15.06 4.77
N GLY A 64 26.62 15.32 5.06
CA GLY A 64 25.58 15.48 4.05
C GLY A 64 25.32 14.19 3.25
N VAL A 65 25.67 13.03 3.82
CA VAL A 65 25.56 11.71 3.18
C VAL A 65 24.74 10.76 4.06
N VAL A 66 23.70 10.15 3.49
CA VAL A 66 22.85 9.16 4.17
C VAL A 66 22.94 7.81 3.46
N PRO A 67 23.57 6.78 4.06
CA PRO A 67 23.62 5.44 3.47
C PRO A 67 22.36 4.62 3.78
N LEU A 68 21.76 4.03 2.75
CA LEU A 68 20.57 3.16 2.80
C LEU A 68 20.84 1.86 2.01
N THR A 69 21.70 1.00 2.54
CA THR A 69 22.23 -0.18 1.82
C THR A 69 21.22 -1.31 1.62
N ASP A 70 20.16 -1.34 2.42
CA ASP A 70 19.11 -2.37 2.41
C ASP A 70 17.82 -1.91 1.69
N VAL A 71 17.83 -0.72 1.10
CA VAL A 71 16.72 -0.18 0.32
C VAL A 71 16.94 -0.47 -1.16
N ASP A 72 15.93 -1.02 -1.82
CA ASP A 72 15.95 -1.25 -3.25
C ASP A 72 16.01 0.08 -4.02
N VAL A 73 16.83 0.09 -5.08
CA VAL A 73 17.03 1.25 -5.93
C VAL A 73 15.70 1.72 -6.54
N GLU A 74 14.84 0.83 -7.04
CA GLU A 74 13.57 1.24 -7.66
C GLU A 74 12.60 1.88 -6.66
N VAL A 75 12.60 1.41 -5.42
CA VAL A 75 11.73 1.96 -4.35
C VAL A 75 12.17 3.37 -3.99
N PHE A 76 13.47 3.58 -3.79
CA PHE A 76 13.98 4.91 -3.51
C PHE A 76 13.85 5.85 -4.71
N ASP A 77 14.02 5.34 -5.94
CA ASP A 77 13.84 6.13 -7.15
C ASP A 77 12.41 6.65 -7.28
N LEU A 78 11.43 5.81 -6.92
CA LEU A 78 10.02 6.20 -6.87
C LEU A 78 9.79 7.30 -5.81
N PHE A 79 10.34 7.13 -4.61
CA PHE A 79 10.26 8.15 -3.54
C PHE A 79 10.93 9.46 -3.96
N ALA A 80 12.15 9.41 -4.49
CA ALA A 80 12.91 10.56 -4.95
C ALA A 80 12.17 11.34 -6.05
N ARG A 81 11.52 10.67 -7.00
CA ARG A 81 10.65 11.34 -7.98
C ARG A 81 9.39 11.90 -7.34
N TRP A 82 8.81 11.18 -6.40
CA TRP A 82 7.60 11.61 -5.71
C TRP A 82 7.81 12.90 -4.91
N ILE A 83 8.94 13.08 -4.20
CA ILE A 83 9.16 14.32 -3.42
C ILE A 83 9.14 15.59 -4.29
N TYR A 84 9.51 15.51 -5.57
CA TYR A 84 9.43 16.65 -6.50
C TYR A 84 8.08 16.80 -7.19
N THR A 85 7.37 15.69 -7.44
CA THR A 85 6.18 15.70 -8.32
C THR A 85 4.87 15.51 -7.56
N GLN A 86 4.95 15.00 -6.33
CA GLN A 86 3.84 14.54 -5.50
C GLN A 86 2.92 13.55 -6.22
N LYS A 87 3.47 12.80 -7.19
CA LYS A 87 2.74 11.87 -8.04
C LYS A 87 3.46 10.53 -8.10
N ILE A 88 2.71 9.46 -7.89
CA ILE A 88 3.14 8.11 -8.23
C ILE A 88 2.65 7.83 -9.66
N PRO A 89 3.50 7.31 -10.56
CA PRO A 89 3.10 7.02 -11.92
C PRO A 89 1.95 6.00 -11.92
N TYR A 90 0.85 6.26 -12.61
CA TYR A 90 -0.25 5.28 -12.69
C TYR A 90 -0.17 4.36 -13.93
N LYS A 91 0.59 4.77 -14.96
CA LYS A 91 0.63 4.07 -16.25
C LYS A 91 1.67 2.96 -16.23
N ILE A 92 1.23 1.72 -16.33
CA ILE A 92 2.05 0.50 -16.50
C ILE A 92 2.98 0.57 -17.72
N TYR A 93 2.65 1.44 -18.68
CA TYR A 93 3.40 1.67 -19.90
C TYR A 93 3.78 3.14 -20.00
N GLY A 94 5.08 3.43 -19.97
CA GLY A 94 5.60 4.77 -20.22
C GLY A 94 7.07 4.91 -19.87
N PRO A 95 7.77 5.91 -20.46
CA PRO A 95 9.19 6.16 -20.20
C PRO A 95 9.50 6.49 -18.73
N MET A 96 8.47 6.71 -17.91
CA MET A 96 8.58 7.03 -16.48
C MET A 96 9.05 5.86 -15.61
N TRP A 97 8.97 4.62 -16.12
CA TRP A 97 9.45 3.40 -15.43
C TRP A 97 10.73 2.84 -16.04
N ASP A 98 11.14 3.39 -17.18
CA ASP A 98 12.24 2.90 -17.98
C ASP A 98 13.48 3.78 -17.77
N HIS A 99 14.16 3.57 -16.65
CA HIS A 99 15.36 4.33 -16.26
C HIS A 99 16.52 4.21 -17.25
N GLN A 100 16.50 3.17 -18.10
CA GLN A 100 17.57 2.89 -19.05
C GLN A 100 17.20 3.26 -20.49
N GLY A 101 15.93 3.63 -20.76
CA GLY A 101 15.45 3.90 -22.12
C GLY A 101 15.31 2.65 -22.99
N ASN A 102 15.18 1.48 -22.37
CA ASN A 102 15.18 0.17 -23.02
C ASN A 102 13.80 -0.26 -23.52
N GLY A 103 12.74 0.48 -23.20
CA GLY A 103 11.35 0.14 -23.48
C GLY A 103 10.85 -1.07 -22.68
N ARG A 104 11.42 -1.38 -21.51
CA ARG A 104 10.96 -2.51 -20.69
C ARG A 104 9.57 -2.23 -20.12
N ASN A 105 8.63 -3.13 -20.43
CA ASN A 105 7.31 -3.13 -19.83
C ASN A 105 7.34 -3.90 -18.51
N TYR A 106 6.90 -3.27 -17.42
CA TYR A 106 6.73 -3.96 -16.15
C TYR A 106 5.42 -4.75 -16.18
N SER A 107 5.47 -5.98 -15.67
CA SER A 107 4.28 -6.76 -15.36
C SER A 107 3.47 -6.09 -14.25
N LEU A 108 2.18 -6.41 -14.17
CA LEU A 108 1.31 -5.94 -13.10
C LEU A 108 1.82 -6.38 -11.72
N THR A 109 2.42 -7.58 -11.64
CA THR A 109 3.03 -8.11 -10.42
C THR A 109 4.23 -7.29 -9.98
N GLU A 110 5.16 -6.96 -10.88
CA GLU A 110 6.32 -6.10 -10.57
C GLU A 110 5.88 -4.72 -10.06
N ILE A 111 4.83 -4.12 -10.67
CA ILE A 111 4.31 -2.82 -10.22
C ILE A 111 3.64 -2.93 -8.84
N SER A 112 2.87 -3.99 -8.60
CA SER A 112 2.24 -4.24 -7.30
C SER A 112 3.28 -4.42 -6.20
N TRP A 113 4.32 -5.18 -6.51
CA TRP A 113 5.46 -5.41 -5.65
C TRP A 113 6.14 -4.09 -5.29
N LEU A 114 6.38 -3.23 -6.29
CA LEU A 114 6.98 -1.92 -6.10
C LEU A 114 6.11 -1.00 -5.22
N TYR A 115 4.79 -0.96 -5.43
CA TYR A 115 3.90 -0.15 -4.57
C TYR A 115 3.82 -0.67 -3.13
N LEU A 116 3.82 -1.99 -2.93
CA LEU A 116 3.85 -2.58 -1.59
C LEU A 116 5.17 -2.24 -0.88
N LYS A 117 6.31 -2.39 -1.57
CA LYS A 117 7.61 -1.99 -1.02
C LYS A 117 7.70 -0.48 -0.76
N ALA A 118 7.12 0.35 -1.64
CA ALA A 118 7.04 1.79 -1.43
C ALA A 118 6.17 2.16 -0.23
N PHE A 119 5.08 1.44 0.01
CA PHE A 119 4.29 1.57 1.23
C PHE A 119 5.13 1.25 2.48
N VAL A 120 5.81 0.09 2.50
CA VAL A 120 6.67 -0.34 3.61
C VAL A 120 7.82 0.66 3.84
N PHE A 121 8.43 1.15 2.76
CA PHE A 121 9.42 2.22 2.81
C PHE A 121 8.85 3.48 3.45
N GLY A 122 7.68 3.93 2.98
CA GLY A 122 7.03 5.12 3.51
C GLY A 122 6.71 5.00 5.00
N ASP A 123 6.36 3.80 5.47
CA ASP A 123 6.16 3.53 6.89
C ASP A 123 7.48 3.59 7.68
N ARG A 124 8.49 2.84 7.25
CA ARG A 124 9.81 2.76 7.89
C ARG A 124 10.52 4.12 7.98
N PHE A 125 10.42 4.93 6.92
CA PHE A 125 11.08 6.23 6.81
C PHE A 125 10.15 7.40 7.21
N LEU A 126 9.03 7.11 7.88
CA LEU A 126 8.11 8.12 8.39
C LEU A 126 7.68 9.15 7.33
N ALA A 127 7.44 8.68 6.11
CA ALA A 127 6.99 9.46 4.97
C ALA A 127 5.49 9.23 4.71
N GLN A 128 4.65 9.69 5.64
CA GLN A 128 3.23 9.30 5.73
C GLN A 128 2.40 9.61 4.47
N ILE A 129 2.66 10.76 3.82
CA ILE A 129 1.94 11.14 2.60
C ILE A 129 2.35 10.22 1.44
N PHE A 130 3.64 9.88 1.33
CA PHE A 130 4.13 8.93 0.33
C PHE A 130 3.58 7.52 0.57
N ARG A 131 3.62 7.04 1.82
CA ARG A 131 3.01 5.77 2.24
C ARG A 131 1.55 5.68 1.79
N SER A 132 0.78 6.72 2.07
CA SER A 132 -0.64 6.80 1.70
C SER A 132 -0.85 6.80 0.19
N ALA A 133 -0.02 7.55 -0.55
CA ALA A 133 -0.07 7.56 -2.02
C ALA A 133 0.25 6.18 -2.61
N ALA A 134 1.27 5.49 -2.09
CA ALA A 134 1.64 4.14 -2.54
C ALA A 134 0.50 3.14 -2.31
N GLN A 135 -0.18 3.22 -1.16
CA GLN A 135 -1.36 2.39 -0.88
C GLN A 135 -2.52 2.67 -1.84
N GLN A 136 -2.76 3.94 -2.18
CA GLN A 136 -3.82 4.32 -3.12
C GLN A 136 -3.55 3.73 -4.50
N GLU A 137 -2.33 3.79 -4.98
CA GLU A 137 -1.97 3.22 -6.29
C GLU A 137 -2.01 1.68 -6.28
N PHE A 138 -1.53 1.03 -5.21
CA PHE A 138 -1.70 -0.42 -5.02
C PHE A 138 -3.18 -0.82 -5.08
N SER A 139 -4.04 -0.04 -4.40
CA SER A 139 -5.47 -0.28 -4.36
C SER A 139 -6.16 -0.05 -5.69
N HIS A 140 -5.76 0.99 -6.41
CA HIS A 140 -6.28 1.31 -7.73
C HIS A 140 -5.91 0.22 -8.74
N LEU A 141 -4.65 -0.23 -8.74
CA LEU A 141 -4.19 -1.32 -9.58
C LEU A 141 -4.99 -2.61 -9.30
N SER A 142 -5.15 -2.95 -8.03
CA SER A 142 -5.93 -4.11 -7.58
C SER A 142 -7.40 -4.05 -8.02
N LYS A 143 -8.05 -2.88 -7.95
CA LYS A 143 -9.45 -2.73 -8.36
C LYS A 143 -9.62 -2.78 -9.88
N THR A 144 -8.73 -2.12 -10.61
CA THR A 144 -8.82 -1.97 -12.06
C THR A 144 -8.52 -3.28 -12.78
N TYR A 145 -7.53 -4.01 -12.30
CA TYR A 145 -7.05 -5.21 -12.97
C TYR A 145 -7.33 -6.51 -12.21
N GLY A 146 -7.86 -6.45 -10.98
CA GLY A 146 -8.09 -7.55 -10.02
C GLY A 146 -8.77 -8.81 -10.54
N ARG A 147 -9.56 -8.69 -11.61
CA ARG A 147 -10.22 -9.81 -12.28
C ARG A 147 -9.33 -10.61 -13.22
N PHE A 148 -8.27 -10.01 -13.77
CA PHE A 148 -7.37 -10.61 -14.76
C PHE A 148 -6.06 -11.13 -14.15
N MET A 149 -6.10 -11.42 -12.84
CA MET A 149 -5.01 -11.08 -11.95
C MET A 149 -4.51 -12.29 -11.18
N THR A 150 -4.41 -13.44 -11.86
CA THR A 150 -3.86 -14.66 -11.26
C THR A 150 -2.44 -14.46 -10.71
N GLU A 151 -1.77 -13.35 -11.08
CA GLU A 151 -0.36 -13.07 -10.79
C GLU A 151 -0.12 -12.00 -9.69
N ILE A 152 -1.09 -11.15 -9.28
CA ILE A 152 -0.85 -10.13 -8.23
C ILE A 152 -0.81 -10.74 -6.82
N ASN A 153 -1.39 -11.91 -6.63
CA ASN A 153 -1.36 -12.62 -5.35
C ASN A 153 -0.32 -13.75 -5.37
N ASP A 154 0.84 -13.46 -5.92
CA ASP A 154 1.99 -14.35 -5.77
C ASP A 154 2.28 -14.58 -4.28
N ALA A 155 2.63 -15.81 -3.91
CA ALA A 155 2.90 -16.19 -2.53
C ALA A 155 3.97 -15.27 -1.91
N ALA A 156 4.92 -14.80 -2.72
CA ALA A 156 5.94 -13.86 -2.29
C ALA A 156 5.36 -12.48 -1.88
N ILE A 157 4.36 -11.95 -2.58
CA ILE A 157 3.73 -10.64 -2.23
C ILE A 157 3.03 -10.77 -0.89
N ILE A 158 2.31 -11.89 -0.73
CA ILE A 158 1.57 -12.19 0.50
C ILE A 158 2.56 -12.36 1.66
N GLN A 159 3.62 -13.14 1.49
CA GLN A 159 4.65 -13.33 2.52
C GLN A 159 5.27 -11.99 2.92
N TYR A 160 5.75 -11.22 1.94
CA TYR A 160 6.37 -9.92 2.20
C TYR A 160 5.42 -8.95 2.91
N ALA A 161 4.16 -8.87 2.48
CA ALA A 161 3.17 -8.00 3.10
C ALA A 161 2.95 -8.37 4.58
N PHE A 162 2.73 -9.64 4.88
CA PHE A 162 2.42 -10.08 6.25
C PHE A 162 3.66 -10.09 7.17
N GLU A 163 4.86 -10.06 6.61
CA GLU A 163 6.11 -9.90 7.37
C GLU A 163 6.46 -8.43 7.67
N ASN A 164 6.06 -7.49 6.80
CA ASN A 164 6.56 -6.11 6.83
C ASN A 164 5.50 -5.04 7.07
N VAL A 165 4.22 -5.36 6.95
CA VAL A 165 3.10 -4.42 7.20
C VAL A 165 2.57 -4.66 8.62
N PRO A 166 2.27 -3.59 9.40
CA PRO A 166 1.66 -3.74 10.72
C PRO A 166 0.40 -4.60 10.69
N ALA A 167 0.26 -5.54 11.64
CA ALA A 167 -0.80 -6.55 11.61
C ALA A 167 -2.22 -5.95 11.62
N GLN A 168 -2.39 -4.79 12.27
CA GLN A 168 -3.64 -4.04 12.33
C GLN A 168 -3.96 -3.26 11.05
N HIS A 169 -3.00 -3.12 10.13
CA HIS A 169 -3.18 -2.27 8.96
C HIS A 169 -4.20 -2.87 7.98
N PRO A 170 -5.18 -2.08 7.48
CA PRO A 170 -6.25 -2.62 6.63
C PRO A 170 -5.78 -3.15 5.26
N LEU A 171 -4.58 -2.79 4.81
CA LEU A 171 -3.98 -3.32 3.58
C LEU A 171 -3.86 -4.86 3.60
N LEU A 172 -3.58 -5.47 4.77
CA LEU A 172 -3.52 -6.93 4.89
C LEU A 172 -4.89 -7.56 4.64
N GLN A 173 -5.97 -6.90 5.08
CA GLN A 173 -7.32 -7.34 4.76
C GLN A 173 -7.63 -7.17 3.27
N GLN A 174 -7.15 -6.10 2.64
CA GLN A 174 -7.32 -5.88 1.21
C GLN A 174 -6.70 -7.00 0.37
N ILE A 175 -5.48 -7.42 0.72
CA ILE A 175 -4.77 -8.51 0.03
C ILE A 175 -5.56 -9.82 0.19
N ALA A 176 -6.04 -10.13 1.40
CA ALA A 176 -6.88 -11.29 1.65
C ALA A 176 -8.21 -11.26 0.87
N ASP A 177 -8.89 -10.12 0.87
CA ASP A 177 -10.15 -9.94 0.15
C ASP A 177 -9.94 -10.04 -1.36
N ASN A 178 -8.90 -9.41 -1.91
CA ASN A 178 -8.51 -9.52 -3.33
C ASN A 178 -8.28 -10.98 -3.73
N TYR A 179 -7.54 -11.73 -2.92
CA TYR A 179 -7.32 -13.17 -3.15
C TYR A 179 -8.63 -13.95 -3.19
N ARG A 180 -9.48 -13.76 -2.17
CA ARG A 180 -10.80 -14.39 -2.12
C ARG A 180 -11.65 -14.03 -3.34
N HIS A 181 -11.62 -12.77 -3.79
CA HIS A 181 -12.36 -12.32 -4.96
C HIS A 181 -11.91 -13.01 -6.26
N GLN A 182 -10.64 -13.40 -6.36
CA GLN A 182 -10.14 -14.18 -7.50
C GLN A 182 -10.59 -15.64 -7.44
N MET A 183 -10.61 -16.22 -6.25
CA MET A 183 -11.07 -17.60 -6.06
C MET A 183 -12.59 -17.75 -6.23
N CYS A 184 -13.34 -16.64 -6.25
CA CYS A 184 -14.80 -16.65 -6.34
C CYS A 184 -15.33 -15.91 -7.58
N TYR A 185 -15.96 -16.62 -8.50
CA TYR A 185 -16.61 -16.06 -9.70
C TYR A 185 -18.13 -16.14 -9.61
N TRP A 186 -18.82 -15.26 -10.33
CA TRP A 186 -20.29 -15.34 -10.47
C TRP A 186 -20.64 -16.25 -11.64
N GLU A 187 -21.40 -17.30 -11.36
CA GLU A 187 -21.97 -18.22 -12.34
C GLU A 187 -23.45 -17.86 -12.57
N ASP A 188 -23.83 -17.61 -13.82
CA ASP A 188 -25.26 -17.49 -14.20
C ASP A 188 -25.83 -18.90 -14.40
N ARG A 189 -26.48 -19.44 -13.37
CA ARG A 189 -27.21 -20.71 -13.50
C ARG A 189 -28.64 -20.42 -13.95
N ARG A 190 -28.93 -20.79 -15.20
CA ARG A 190 -30.29 -20.76 -15.72
C ARG A 190 -31.01 -22.05 -15.37
N ASN A 191 -32.20 -21.93 -14.80
CA ASN A 191 -33.05 -23.10 -14.60
C ASN A 191 -33.68 -23.58 -15.93
N ARG A 192 -34.36 -24.72 -15.88
CA ARG A 192 -35.09 -25.32 -17.02
C ARG A 192 -36.16 -24.42 -17.68
N TYR A 193 -36.51 -23.30 -17.07
CA TYR A 193 -37.46 -22.30 -17.57
C TYR A 193 -36.76 -21.03 -18.10
N GLY A 194 -35.43 -21.02 -18.16
CA GLY A 194 -34.65 -19.87 -18.64
C GLY A 194 -34.47 -18.73 -17.63
N MET A 195 -34.91 -18.90 -16.38
CA MET A 195 -34.71 -17.88 -15.34
C MET A 195 -33.27 -17.91 -14.83
N SER A 196 -32.60 -16.75 -14.84
CA SER A 196 -31.24 -16.56 -14.32
C SER A 196 -31.24 -16.58 -12.79
N LYS A 197 -30.31 -17.34 -12.22
CA LYS A 197 -29.92 -17.23 -10.81
C LYS A 197 -28.40 -17.08 -10.77
N LEU A 198 -27.94 -15.87 -10.49
CA LEU A 198 -26.53 -15.60 -10.22
C LEU A 198 -26.13 -16.31 -8.92
N THR A 199 -25.24 -17.29 -9.02
CA THR A 199 -24.64 -17.99 -7.89
C THR A 199 -23.14 -17.74 -7.89
N LYS A 200 -22.58 -17.18 -6.82
CA LYS A 200 -21.13 -17.04 -6.72
C LYS A 200 -20.52 -18.37 -6.33
N GLN A 201 -19.65 -18.90 -7.17
CA GLN A 201 -18.91 -20.14 -6.91
C GLN A 201 -17.48 -19.79 -6.51
N CYS A 202 -17.05 -20.31 -5.37
CA CYS A 202 -15.68 -20.20 -4.89
C CYS A 202 -14.99 -21.55 -5.06
N TYR A 203 -13.84 -21.56 -5.73
CA TYR A 203 -12.96 -22.73 -5.75
C TYR A 203 -12.37 -22.95 -4.34
N GLU A 204 -11.89 -24.17 -4.08
CA GLU A 204 -11.09 -24.40 -2.87
C GLU A 204 -9.94 -23.38 -2.87
N PRO A 205 -9.89 -22.48 -1.87
CA PRO A 205 -9.08 -21.28 -1.97
C PRO A 205 -7.58 -21.60 -1.97
N PHE A 206 -7.17 -22.83 -1.63
CA PHE A 206 -5.77 -23.21 -1.57
C PHE A 206 -5.58 -24.67 -1.98
N SER A 207 -4.54 -24.96 -2.75
CA SER A 207 -3.97 -26.30 -2.74
C SER A 207 -3.38 -26.59 -1.36
N ILE A 208 -3.36 -27.86 -0.94
CA ILE A 208 -2.69 -28.27 0.32
C ILE A 208 -1.24 -27.77 0.38
N SER A 209 -0.56 -27.70 -0.77
CA SER A 209 0.80 -27.15 -0.85
C SER A 209 0.86 -25.64 -0.57
N ALA A 210 -0.09 -24.85 -1.09
CA ALA A 210 -0.13 -23.41 -0.86
C ALA A 210 -0.45 -23.07 0.61
N GLN A 211 -1.29 -23.87 1.29
CA GLN A 211 -1.59 -23.67 2.72
C GLN A 211 -0.36 -23.82 3.62
N ARG A 212 0.65 -24.60 3.20
CA ARG A 212 1.87 -24.82 3.99
C ARG A 212 2.87 -23.68 3.88
N SER A 213 2.80 -22.86 2.83
CA SER A 213 3.78 -21.81 2.54
C SER A 213 3.25 -20.40 2.82
N LEU A 214 1.94 -20.22 2.99
CA LEU A 214 1.33 -18.91 3.19
C LEU A 214 1.25 -18.55 4.69
N PRO A 215 1.31 -17.26 5.04
CA PRO A 215 1.15 -16.80 6.42
C PRO A 215 -0.18 -17.26 7.04
N ILE A 216 -0.14 -17.72 8.28
CA ILE A 216 -1.34 -18.21 8.99
C ILE A 216 -2.41 -17.11 9.07
N ASP A 217 -2.02 -15.87 9.40
CA ASP A 217 -2.92 -14.73 9.50
C ASP A 217 -3.63 -14.43 8.17
N PHE A 218 -2.95 -14.61 7.05
CA PHE A 218 -3.55 -14.48 5.72
C PHE A 218 -4.63 -15.55 5.51
N LEU A 219 -4.30 -16.81 5.79
CA LEU A 219 -5.25 -17.93 5.66
C LEU A 219 -6.49 -17.72 6.55
N LEU A 220 -6.31 -17.23 7.78
CA LEU A 220 -7.41 -16.91 8.69
C LEU A 220 -8.33 -15.82 8.13
N ARG A 221 -7.77 -14.73 7.61
CA ARG A 221 -8.53 -13.64 6.98
C ARG A 221 -9.34 -14.12 5.78
N VAL A 222 -8.74 -14.94 4.91
CA VAL A 222 -9.42 -15.50 3.73
C VAL A 222 -10.57 -16.42 4.15
N ASN A 223 -10.30 -17.38 5.06
CA ASN A 223 -11.31 -18.35 5.50
C ASN A 223 -12.50 -17.68 6.21
N LYS A 224 -12.23 -16.70 7.09
CA LYS A 224 -13.31 -15.95 7.75
C LYS A 224 -14.11 -15.12 6.76
N GLY A 225 -13.44 -14.48 5.79
CA GLY A 225 -14.11 -13.74 4.73
C GLY A 225 -15.04 -14.63 3.89
N ILE A 226 -14.67 -15.88 3.63
CA ILE A 226 -15.54 -16.85 2.95
C ILE A 226 -16.77 -17.19 3.82
N HIS A 227 -16.56 -17.43 5.11
CA HIS A 227 -17.64 -17.75 6.05
C HIS A 227 -18.66 -16.61 6.20
N GLN A 228 -18.18 -15.38 6.47
CA GLN A 228 -19.05 -14.19 6.60
C GLN A 228 -19.89 -13.99 5.34
N TYR A 229 -19.27 -14.11 4.17
CA TYR A 229 -19.98 -13.98 2.90
C TYR A 229 -21.07 -15.04 2.70
N GLY A 230 -20.82 -16.29 3.12
CA GLY A 230 -21.83 -17.35 3.09
C GLY A 230 -23.06 -17.01 3.94
N LEU A 231 -22.84 -16.36 5.10
CA LEU A 231 -23.93 -15.87 5.95
C LEU A 231 -24.68 -14.70 5.30
N ASP A 232 -23.98 -13.74 4.69
CA ASP A 232 -24.62 -12.58 4.04
C ASP A 232 -25.53 -12.99 2.87
N LEU A 233 -25.05 -13.92 2.02
CA LEU A 233 -25.86 -14.51 0.95
C LEU A 233 -27.13 -15.20 1.47
N SER A 234 -27.03 -15.88 2.62
CA SER A 234 -28.18 -16.57 3.22
C SER A 234 -29.24 -15.60 3.76
N ARG A 235 -28.83 -14.37 4.12
CA ARG A 235 -29.68 -13.35 4.73
C ARG A 235 -30.37 -12.42 3.71
N GLN A 236 -30.08 -12.55 2.41
CA GLN A 236 -30.53 -11.61 1.37
C GLN A 236 -30.17 -10.14 1.68
N ASP A 237 -29.11 -9.92 2.48
CA ASP A 237 -28.67 -8.56 2.80
C ASP A 237 -27.85 -8.05 1.61
N GLU A 238 -28.55 -7.50 0.60
CA GLU A 238 -27.96 -6.89 -0.59
C GLU A 238 -27.19 -5.59 -0.29
N ARG A 239 -27.12 -5.16 0.98
CA ARG A 239 -26.29 -4.02 1.36
C ARG A 239 -24.83 -4.45 1.45
N SER A 240 -24.22 -4.77 0.31
CA SER A 240 -22.76 -4.83 0.20
C SER A 240 -22.20 -3.42 0.36
N ARG A 241 -22.15 -2.92 1.60
CA ARG A 241 -21.45 -1.67 1.90
C ARG A 241 -20.01 -1.84 1.44
N GLU A 242 -19.50 -0.87 0.69
CA GLU A 242 -18.13 -0.95 0.19
C GLU A 242 -17.15 -1.05 1.35
N HIS A 243 -16.11 -1.88 1.20
CA HIS A 243 -15.02 -1.99 2.14
C HIS A 243 -14.05 -0.80 2.00
N CYS A 244 -13.65 -0.21 3.12
CA CYS A 244 -12.56 0.76 3.22
C CYS A 244 -11.29 0.06 3.70
N TYR A 245 -10.23 0.19 2.90
CA TYR A 245 -8.92 -0.35 3.20
C TYR A 245 -7.91 0.73 3.59
N PHE A 246 -8.37 1.96 3.85
CA PHE A 246 -7.49 3.09 4.11
C PHE A 246 -7.55 3.50 5.58
N GLU A 247 -6.42 3.94 6.10
CA GLU A 247 -6.38 4.70 7.35
C GLU A 247 -7.00 6.07 7.14
N HIS A 248 -7.55 6.62 8.21
CA HIS A 248 -8.13 7.95 8.24
C HIS A 248 -7.36 8.79 9.24
N ALA A 249 -7.18 10.09 8.97
CA ALA A 249 -6.42 10.97 9.87
C ALA A 249 -7.16 11.23 11.19
N SER A 250 -8.47 10.93 11.24
CA SER A 250 -9.26 11.02 12.47
C SER A 250 -10.50 10.13 12.42
N ASP A 251 -11.07 9.84 13.60
CA ASP A 251 -12.37 9.17 13.71
C ASP A 251 -13.51 9.92 13.00
N LYS A 252 -13.41 11.26 12.93
CA LYS A 252 -14.38 12.09 12.22
C LYS A 252 -14.32 11.83 10.71
N GLU A 253 -13.13 11.68 10.15
CA GLU A 253 -12.96 11.29 8.74
C GLU A 253 -13.39 9.85 8.50
N LYS A 254 -13.06 8.92 9.40
CA LYS A 254 -13.50 7.53 9.35
C LYS A 254 -15.03 7.42 9.29
N LYS A 255 -15.74 8.14 10.17
CA LYS A 255 -17.21 8.20 10.20
C LYS A 255 -17.81 8.79 8.91
N LYS A 256 -17.16 9.79 8.32
CA LYS A 256 -17.59 10.40 7.05
C LYS A 256 -17.38 9.51 5.83
N CYS A 257 -16.49 8.51 5.91
CA CYS A 257 -16.18 7.62 4.80
C CYS A 257 -17.41 6.81 4.32
N GLY A 258 -18.32 6.46 5.22
CA GLY A 258 -19.57 5.74 4.89
C GLY A 258 -19.39 4.29 4.42
N LYS A 259 -18.16 3.77 4.49
CA LYS A 259 -17.75 2.42 4.11
C LYS A 259 -17.55 1.54 5.35
N LEU A 260 -17.53 0.23 5.17
CA LEU A 260 -17.15 -0.71 6.24
C LEU A 260 -15.66 -0.60 6.50
N HIS A 261 -15.27 -0.54 7.77
CA HIS A 261 -13.86 -0.56 8.16
C HIS A 261 -13.54 -1.88 8.82
N VAL A 262 -12.29 -2.30 8.67
CA VAL A 262 -11.78 -3.43 9.41
C VAL A 262 -11.57 -3.04 10.87
N GLU A 263 -11.97 -3.91 11.78
CA GLU A 263 -11.60 -3.88 13.19
C GLU A 263 -10.62 -5.02 13.44
N TYR A 264 -9.46 -4.69 14.00
CA TYR A 264 -8.43 -5.67 14.33
C TYR A 264 -8.71 -6.26 15.71
N ASP A 265 -8.78 -7.59 15.80
CA ASP A 265 -8.88 -8.30 17.07
C ASP A 265 -7.48 -8.72 17.51
N GLU A 266 -6.95 -8.09 18.55
CA GLU A 266 -5.63 -8.41 19.09
C GLU A 266 -5.55 -9.83 19.66
N HIS A 267 -6.65 -10.38 20.19
CA HIS A 267 -6.67 -11.73 20.74
C HIS A 267 -6.70 -12.80 19.66
N MET A 268 -7.37 -12.52 18.53
CA MET A 268 -7.46 -13.46 17.42
C MET A 268 -6.34 -13.28 16.38
N GLY A 269 -5.62 -12.15 16.41
CA GLY A 269 -4.50 -11.87 15.52
C GLY A 269 -4.90 -11.44 14.10
N TYR A 270 -6.18 -11.16 13.83
CA TYR A 270 -6.65 -10.77 12.50
C TYR A 270 -7.82 -9.77 12.53
N GLY A 271 -8.01 -9.05 11.42
CA GLY A 271 -9.09 -8.07 11.27
C GLY A 271 -10.38 -8.64 10.69
N PHE A 272 -11.53 -8.07 11.05
CA PHE A 272 -12.84 -8.41 10.51
C PHE A 272 -13.65 -7.16 10.14
N TRP A 273 -14.58 -7.30 9.19
CA TRP A 273 -15.53 -6.24 8.85
C TRP A 273 -16.59 -6.13 9.93
N ASN A 274 -16.72 -4.96 10.57
CA ASN A 274 -17.80 -4.70 11.53
C ASN A 274 -19.09 -4.29 10.76
N PRO A 275 -20.21 -5.03 10.86
CA PRO A 275 -21.45 -4.75 10.13
C PRO A 275 -22.11 -3.38 10.40
#